data_AF-A0A7W0QL24-F1
#
_entry.id   AF-A0A7W0QL24-F1
#
_cell.length_a   1.000
_cell.length_b   1.000
_cell.length_c   1.000
_cell.angle_alpha   90.00
_cell.angle_beta   90.00
_cell.angle_gamma   90.00
#
_symmetry.space_group_name_H-M   'P 1'
#
loop_
_entity.id
_entity.type
_entity.pdbx_description
1 polymer ?
#
loop_
_entity_poly.entity_id
_entity_poly.type
_entity_poly.pdbx_seq_one_letter_code
_entity_poly.pdbx_strand_id
1 'polypeptide(L)'
;SVRGSLSLERACRAWALLDGRDYVTPVDVERLFLPVVMHRIVFTPSFVATAREIGWTEAAERLREQCLELAPRPGADLEAPVVAAVET
;
A
#
# COMPACT_ATOMS: atom_id res chain seq x y z
N SER A 1 14.35 0.52 -2.24
CA SER A 1 15.63 -0.21 -2.09
C SER A 1 15.34 -1.68 -1.80
N VAL A 2 16.30 -2.58 -2.05
CA VAL A 2 16.14 -4.03 -1.77
C VAL A 2 15.82 -4.30 -0.30
N ARG A 3 16.43 -3.54 0.62
CA ARG A 3 16.14 -3.66 2.05
C ARG A 3 14.72 -3.20 2.40
N GLY A 4 14.17 -2.25 1.64
CA GLY A 4 12.79 -1.76 1.77
C GLY A 4 11.78 -2.88 1.53
N SER A 5 11.85 -3.48 0.33
CA SER A 5 10.95 -4.54 -0.08
C SER A 5 11.05 -5.78 0.79
N LEU A 6 12.27 -6.19 1.18
CA LEU A 6 12.44 -7.35 2.06
C LEU A 6 11.86 -7.12 3.47
N SER A 7 11.98 -5.91 4.03
CA SER A 7 11.35 -5.62 5.31
C SER A 7 9.83 -5.63 5.22
N LEU A 8 9.26 -5.11 4.12
CA LEU A 8 7.81 -5.11 3.91
C LEU A 8 7.28 -6.54 3.79
N GLU A 9 7.94 -7.37 2.99
CA GLU A 9 7.58 -8.78 2.81
C GLU A 9 7.61 -9.56 4.13
N ARG A 10 8.66 -9.41 4.94
CA ARG A 10 8.76 -10.04 6.27
C ARG A 10 7.66 -9.55 7.22
N ALA A 11 7.38 -8.26 7.23
CA ALA A 11 6.31 -7.69 8.05
C ALA A 11 4.95 -8.27 7.66
N CYS A 12 4.66 -8.39 6.36
CA CYS A 12 3.41 -8.97 5.86
C CYS A 12 3.26 -10.44 6.24
N ARG A 13 4.34 -11.24 6.14
CA ARG A 13 4.31 -12.66 6.56
C ARG A 13 4.08 -12.79 8.06
N ALA A 14 4.75 -11.98 8.87
CA ALA A 14 4.54 -11.97 10.31
C ALA A 14 3.10 -11.56 10.66
N TRP A 15 2.56 -10.56 9.96
CA TRP A 15 1.18 -10.10 10.13
C TRP A 15 0.16 -11.18 9.79
N ALA A 16 0.30 -11.84 8.62
CA ALA A 16 -0.57 -12.94 8.23
C ALA A 16 -0.54 -14.09 9.26
N LEU A 17 0.66 -14.44 9.75
CA LEU A 17 0.82 -15.48 10.77
C LEU A 17 0.13 -15.11 12.09
N LEU A 18 0.27 -13.86 12.55
CA LEU A 18 -0.42 -13.35 13.73
C LEU A 18 -1.94 -13.33 13.56
N ASP A 19 -2.42 -13.17 12.33
CA ASP A 19 -3.82 -13.20 11.93
C ASP A 19 -4.33 -14.63 11.63
N GLY A 20 -3.53 -15.67 11.91
CA GLY A 20 -3.91 -17.07 11.75
C GLY A 20 -3.94 -17.57 10.30
N ARG A 21 -3.36 -16.82 9.36
CA ARG A 21 -3.28 -17.16 7.93
C ARG A 21 -1.88 -17.67 7.57
N ASP A 22 -1.82 -18.64 6.68
CA ASP A 22 -0.58 -19.20 6.11
C ASP A 22 -0.11 -18.47 4.84
N TYR A 23 -0.94 -17.56 4.31
CA TYR A 23 -0.61 -16.73 3.16
C TYR A 23 -0.85 -15.23 3.40
N VAL A 24 -0.09 -14.42 2.68
CA VAL A 24 -0.22 -12.97 2.63
C VAL A 24 -1.28 -12.59 1.61
N THR A 25 -2.11 -11.60 1.95
CA THR A 25 -3.08 -10.97 1.05
C THR A 25 -2.61 -9.59 0.62
N PRO A 26 -3.11 -9.03 -0.50
CA PRO A 26 -2.81 -7.66 -0.90
C PRO A 26 -3.14 -6.61 0.17
N VAL A 27 -4.20 -6.86 0.97
CA VAL A 27 -4.62 -5.98 2.08
C VAL A 27 -3.53 -5.86 3.14
N ASP A 28 -2.78 -6.93 3.41
CA ASP A 28 -1.66 -6.87 4.38
C ASP A 28 -0.54 -5.95 3.89
N VAL A 29 -0.27 -5.96 2.59
CA VAL A 29 0.76 -5.13 1.95
C VAL A 29 0.35 -3.66 2.02
N GLU A 30 -0.88 -3.34 1.66
CA GLU A 30 -1.42 -1.97 1.73
C GLU A 30 -1.40 -1.44 3.17
N ARG A 31 -1.79 -2.28 4.14
CA ARG A 31 -1.81 -1.94 5.57
C ARG A 31 -0.42 -1.64 6.12
N LEU A 32 0.58 -2.43 5.74
CA LEU A 32 1.94 -2.32 6.28
C LEU A 32 2.85 -1.40 5.46
N PHE A 33 2.36 -0.88 4.33
CA PHE A 33 3.10 0.00 3.45
C PHE A 33 3.69 1.20 4.21
N LEU A 34 2.84 2.08 4.76
CA LEU A 34 3.30 3.30 5.45
C LEU A 34 4.22 3.03 6.64
N PRO A 35 3.87 2.12 7.59
CA PRO A 35 4.75 1.81 8.72
C PRO A 35 6.17 1.38 8.31
N VAL A 36 6.31 0.66 7.20
CA VAL A 36 7.61 0.14 6.74
C VAL A 36 8.36 1.14 5.87
N VAL A 37 7.70 1.89 5.00
CA VAL A 37 8.39 2.69 3.97
C VAL A 37 8.62 4.14 4.38
N MET A 38 7.77 4.74 5.23
CA MET A 38 7.78 6.19 5.47
C MET A 38 9.12 6.70 6.00
N HIS A 39 9.73 5.98 6.93
CA HIS A 39 11.02 6.33 7.53
C HIS A 39 12.23 5.99 6.62
N ARG A 40 11.98 5.48 5.42
CA ARG A 40 12.99 5.00 4.46
C ARG A 40 13.00 5.79 3.17
N ILE A 41 12.06 6.71 2.98
CA ILE A 41 11.95 7.59 1.83
C ILE A 41 12.61 8.92 2.19
N VAL A 42 13.46 9.41 1.29
CA VAL A 42 13.96 10.78 1.35
C VAL A 42 13.04 11.63 0.48
N PHE A 43 12.31 12.54 1.12
CA PHE A 43 11.34 13.40 0.44
C PHE A 43 12.00 14.66 -0.13
N THR A 44 11.40 15.20 -1.19
CA THR A 44 11.81 16.49 -1.74
C THR A 44 11.45 17.63 -0.78
N PRO A 45 12.14 18.80 -0.86
CA PRO A 45 11.77 19.96 -0.06
C PRO A 45 10.31 20.39 -0.23
N SER A 46 9.76 20.26 -1.45
CA SER A 46 8.36 20.59 -1.74
C SER A 46 7.39 19.70 -0.97
N PHE A 47 7.62 18.39 -0.94
CA PHE A 47 6.78 17.47 -0.16
C PHE A 47 6.87 17.77 1.34
N VAL A 48 8.07 18.05 1.86
CA VAL A 48 8.25 18.41 3.28
C VAL A 48 7.51 19.70 3.63
N ALA A 49 7.49 20.70 2.74
CA ALA A 49 6.71 21.92 2.92
C ALA A 49 5.20 21.59 3.02
N THR A 50 4.68 20.82 2.07
CA THR A 50 3.28 20.36 2.10
C THR A 50 2.94 19.59 3.38
N ALA A 51 3.80 18.66 3.80
CA ALA A 51 3.59 17.89 5.04
C ALA A 51 3.58 18.76 6.31
N ARG A 52 4.30 19.89 6.32
CA ARG A 52 4.24 20.87 7.41
C ARG A 52 2.94 21.68 7.40
N GLU A 53 2.35 21.92 6.23
CA GLU A 53 1.09 22.66 6.07
C GLU A 53 -0.13 21.80 6.43
N ILE A 54 -0.22 20.58 5.91
CA ILE A 54 -1.40 19.71 6.08
C ILE A 54 -1.25 18.68 7.20
N GLY A 55 -0.05 18.56 7.77
CA GLY A 55 0.29 17.56 8.78
C GLY A 55 0.81 16.26 8.17
N TRP A 56 1.69 15.59 8.92
CA TRP A 56 2.36 14.36 8.47
C TRP A 56 1.42 13.18 8.24
N THR A 57 0.35 13.04 9.04
CA THR A 57 -0.62 11.95 8.89
C THR A 57 -1.34 12.04 7.54
N GLU A 58 -1.89 13.22 7.23
CA GLU A 58 -2.59 13.48 5.97
C GLU A 58 -1.63 13.35 4.77
N ALA A 59 -0.42 13.92 4.87
CA ALA A 59 0.58 13.81 3.81
C ALA A 59 1.01 12.36 3.54
N ALA A 60 1.10 11.53 4.59
CA ALA A 60 1.41 10.11 4.46
C ALA A 60 0.27 9.33 3.79
N GLU A 61 -0.98 9.59 4.16
CA GLU A 61 -2.14 8.96 3.52
C GLU A 61 -2.24 9.32 2.04
N ARG A 62 -2.06 10.61 1.68
CA ARG A 62 -2.01 11.02 0.27
C ARG A 62 -0.90 10.32 -0.52
N LEU A 63 0.29 10.19 0.07
CA LEU A 63 1.38 9.43 -0.54
C LEU A 63 0.98 7.96 -0.75
N ARG A 64 0.35 7.33 0.25
CA ARG A 64 -0.13 5.95 0.14
C ARG A 64 -1.11 5.81 -1.02
N GLU A 65 -2.11 6.68 -1.09
CA GLU A 65 -3.11 6.68 -2.16
C GLU A 65 -2.47 6.80 -3.54
N GLN A 66 -1.58 7.78 -3.72
CA GLN A 66 -0.86 7.98 -4.99
C GLN A 66 -0.01 6.76 -5.38
N CYS A 67 0.67 6.13 -4.41
CA CYS A 67 1.45 4.93 -4.67
C CYS A 67 0.56 3.74 -5.08
N LEU A 68 -0.60 3.56 -4.44
CA LEU A 68 -1.52 2.45 -4.75
C LEU A 68 -2.29 2.68 -6.05
N GLU A 69 -2.50 3.93 -6.46
CA GLU A 69 -3.03 4.26 -7.78
C GLU A 69 -2.04 3.87 -8.90
N LEU A 70 -0.75 4.16 -8.71
CA LEU A 70 0.31 3.81 -9.66
C LEU A 70 0.62 2.30 -9.70
N ALA A 71 0.40 1.61 -8.58
CA ALA A 71 0.63 0.18 -8.43
C ALA A 71 -0.61 -0.47 -7.80
N PRO A 72 -1.69 -0.65 -8.58
CA PRO A 72 -2.93 -1.21 -8.06
C PRO A 72 -2.72 -2.64 -7.57
N ARG A 73 -3.53 -3.04 -6.59
CA ARG A 73 -3.50 -4.41 -6.06
C ARG A 73 -3.72 -5.43 -7.18
N PRO A 74 -3.02 -6.58 -7.16
CA PRO A 74 -3.28 -7.66 -8.09
C PRO A 74 -4.76 -8.09 -8.05
N GLY A 75 -5.39 -8.20 -9.21
CA GLY A 75 -6.81 -8.56 -9.33
C GLY A 75 -7.79 -7.40 -9.15
N ALA A 76 -7.33 -6.15 -9.01
CA ALA A 76 -8.22 -4.97 -9.01
C ALA A 76 -9.06 -4.84 -10.29
N ASP A 77 -8.52 -5.35 -11.41
CA ASP A 77 -9.17 -5.44 -12.71
C ASP A 77 -10.27 -6.51 -12.76
N LEU A 78 -10.20 -7.53 -11.91
CA LEU A 78 -11.17 -8.63 -11.85
C LEU A 78 -12.45 -8.26 -11.10
N GLU A 79 -12.44 -7.16 -10.35
CA GLU A 79 -13.62 -6.62 -9.64
C GLU A 79 -14.46 -5.69 -10.52
N ALA A 80 -14.05 -5.44 -11.77
CA ALA A 80 -14.93 -4.82 -12.76
C ALA A 80 -16.20 -5.67 -12.88
N PRO A 81 -17.42 -5.07 -12.86
CA PRO A 81 -18.63 -5.85 -12.91
C PRO A 81 -18.58 -6.76 -14.14
N VAL A 82 -18.76 -8.07 -13.90
CA VAL A 82 -19.01 -9.03 -14.97
C VAL A 82 -20.22 -8.46 -15.71
N VAL A 83 -19.99 -7.84 -16.87
CA VAL A 83 -21.07 -7.41 -17.76
C VAL A 83 -21.84 -8.69 -18.03
N ALA A 84 -23.07 -8.76 -17.53
CA ALA A 84 -23.92 -9.92 -17.60
C ALA A 84 -24.18 -10.25 -19.07
N ALA A 85 -23.30 -11.05 -19.68
CA ALA A 85 -23.53 -11.68 -20.96
C ALA A 85 -24.48 -12.86 -20.73
N VAL A 86 -25.71 -12.56 -20.31
CA VAL A 86 -26.84 -13.47 -20.33
C VAL A 86 -28.06 -12.66 -20.75
N GLU A 87 -28.19 -12.42 -22.05
CA GLU A 87 -29.50 -12.27 -22.68
C GLU A 87 -29.54 -13.24 -23.86
N THR A 88 -30.63 -14.01 -23.86
CA THR A 88 -30.98 -15.11 -24.75
C THR A 88 -31.76 -14.57 -25.96
#